data_AF-A0A7C5DI17-F1
#
_entry.id   AF-A0A7C5DI17-F1
#
_cell.length_a   1.000
_cell.length_b   1.000
_cell.length_c   1.000
_cell.angle_alpha   90.00
_cell.angle_beta   90.00
_cell.angle_gamma   90.00
#
_symmetry.space_group_name_H-M   'P 1'
#
loop_
_entity.id
_entity.type
_entity.pdbx_description
1 polymer ?
#
loop_
_entity_poly.entity_id
_entity_poly.type
_entity_poly.pdbx_seq_one_letter_code
_entity_poly.pdbx_strand_id
1 'polypeptide(L)'
;MNKSVFMILILLIAFGFFTKMESEDRIKNVSEQSQVDVYNEKVRIELSPIRIFDEGDLLEISIEDVGKYHGGVCLCLTIAFKSIQFAISQLWQDETPKRGDFKIISACPTPGSRDCFEFITRVITRGKSNDFKLELPQGTDIENMISDNFTFLFIRKSTGDSIRIRPKEGIFPDGFFRLRNFVKYGKTATKEDEDDFWAIKRELEHKFMTLPAKEIFVFER
;
A
#
# COMPACT_ATOMS: atom_id res chain seq x y z
N MET A 1 -52.30 -42.00 -1.44
CA MET A 1 -51.39 -41.08 -0.72
C MET A 1 -51.95 -39.68 -0.87
N ASN A 2 -52.31 -39.01 0.23
CA ASN A 2 -53.06 -37.74 0.20
C ASN A 2 -52.17 -36.60 -0.32
N LYS A 3 -52.67 -35.75 -1.23
CA LYS A 3 -51.90 -34.68 -1.90
C LYS A 3 -51.21 -33.73 -0.90
N SER A 4 -51.84 -33.51 0.26
CA SER A 4 -51.27 -32.69 1.34
C SER A 4 -50.02 -33.30 1.99
N VAL A 5 -49.92 -34.63 2.08
CA VAL A 5 -48.75 -35.32 2.64
C VAL A 5 -47.56 -35.26 1.69
N PHE A 6 -47.83 -35.31 0.37
CA PHE A 6 -46.78 -35.19 -0.65
C PHE A 6 -46.19 -33.78 -0.73
N MET A 7 -47.04 -32.75 -0.58
CA MET A 7 -46.59 -31.35 -0.61
C MET A 7 -45.73 -30.98 0.62
N ILE A 8 -46.09 -31.48 1.80
CA ILE A 8 -45.30 -31.29 3.04
C ILE A 8 -43.93 -31.97 2.92
N LEU A 9 -43.86 -33.17 2.32
CA LEU A 9 -42.61 -33.89 2.13
C LEU A 9 -41.65 -33.13 1.19
N ILE A 10 -42.17 -32.52 0.12
CA ILE A 10 -41.36 -31.70 -0.80
C ILE A 10 -40.83 -30.43 -0.12
N LEU A 11 -41.66 -29.76 0.67
CA LEU A 11 -41.26 -28.54 1.40
C LEU A 11 -40.16 -28.82 2.45
N LEU A 12 -40.25 -29.95 3.16
CA LEU A 12 -39.23 -30.35 4.14
C LEU A 12 -37.90 -30.70 3.47
N ILE A 13 -37.93 -31.35 2.30
CA ILE A 13 -36.72 -31.65 1.53
C ILE A 13 -36.10 -30.34 1.00
N ALA A 14 -36.89 -29.44 0.42
CA ALA A 14 -36.39 -28.16 -0.10
C ALA A 14 -35.79 -27.28 1.01
N PHE A 15 -36.41 -27.22 2.19
CA PHE A 15 -35.88 -26.47 3.34
C PHE A 15 -34.59 -27.09 3.89
N GLY A 16 -34.50 -28.43 3.93
CA GLY A 16 -33.27 -29.13 4.30
C GLY A 16 -32.12 -28.90 3.32
N PHE A 17 -32.40 -28.85 2.01
CA PHE A 17 -31.40 -28.50 0.99
C PHE A 17 -30.94 -27.04 1.09
N PHE A 18 -31.86 -26.11 1.30
CA PHE A 18 -31.54 -24.68 1.41
C PHE A 18 -30.67 -24.37 2.64
N THR A 19 -31.03 -24.93 3.80
CA THR A 19 -30.26 -24.75 5.04
C THR A 19 -28.87 -25.39 4.98
N LYS A 20 -28.76 -26.56 4.32
CA LYS A 20 -27.46 -27.21 4.08
C LYS A 20 -26.55 -26.36 3.19
N MET A 21 -27.09 -25.80 2.11
CA MET A 21 -26.33 -24.96 1.17
C MET A 21 -25.83 -23.67 1.84
N GLU A 22 -26.69 -22.96 2.58
CA GLU A 22 -26.26 -21.77 3.36
C GLU A 22 -25.20 -22.11 4.42
N SER A 23 -25.27 -23.28 5.04
CA SER A 23 -24.28 -23.71 6.03
C SER A 23 -22.92 -24.00 5.38
N GLU A 24 -22.91 -24.64 4.22
CA GLU A 24 -21.68 -24.97 3.48
C GLU A 24 -21.01 -23.71 2.92
N ASP A 25 -21.78 -22.75 2.40
CA ASP A 25 -21.25 -21.46 1.93
C ASP A 25 -20.72 -20.60 3.08
N ARG A 26 -21.38 -20.62 4.24
CA ARG A 26 -20.89 -19.91 5.44
C ARG A 26 -19.61 -20.55 5.99
N ILE A 27 -19.51 -21.88 5.98
CA ILE A 27 -18.30 -22.61 6.40
C ILE A 27 -17.15 -22.34 5.41
N LYS A 28 -17.41 -22.35 4.09
CA LYS A 28 -16.41 -22.00 3.07
C LYS A 28 -15.89 -20.58 3.26
N ASN A 29 -16.79 -19.59 3.40
CA ASN A 29 -16.41 -18.19 3.64
C ASN A 29 -15.61 -17.99 4.94
N VAL A 30 -15.95 -18.69 6.03
CA VAL A 30 -15.18 -18.65 7.28
C VAL A 30 -13.82 -19.35 7.12
N SER A 31 -13.76 -20.45 6.37
CA SER A 31 -12.50 -21.17 6.10
C SER A 31 -11.55 -20.38 5.19
N GLU A 32 -12.10 -19.65 4.23
CA GLU A 32 -11.35 -18.81 3.29
C GLU A 32 -10.88 -17.53 3.96
N GLN A 33 -11.75 -16.87 4.74
CA GLN A 33 -11.39 -15.71 5.57
C GLN A 33 -10.32 -16.09 6.62
N SER A 34 -10.47 -17.21 7.32
CA SER A 34 -9.46 -17.67 8.29
C SER A 34 -8.15 -18.10 7.64
N GLN A 35 -8.16 -18.64 6.42
CA GLN A 35 -6.94 -18.89 5.65
C GLN A 35 -6.27 -17.60 5.16
N VAL A 36 -7.05 -16.59 4.76
CA VAL A 36 -6.55 -15.24 4.43
C VAL A 36 -5.94 -14.58 5.66
N ASP A 37 -6.59 -14.67 6.82
CA ASP A 37 -6.10 -14.09 8.07
C ASP A 37 -4.83 -14.80 8.56
N VAL A 38 -4.77 -16.14 8.48
CA VAL A 38 -3.57 -16.93 8.82
C VAL A 38 -2.43 -16.72 7.82
N TYR A 39 -2.72 -16.51 6.53
CA TYR A 39 -1.73 -16.15 5.52
C TYR A 39 -1.17 -14.74 5.77
N ASN A 40 -2.05 -13.79 6.10
CA ASN A 40 -1.67 -12.42 6.46
C ASN A 40 -0.87 -12.37 7.79
N GLU A 41 -1.10 -13.32 8.70
CA GLU A 41 -0.34 -13.46 9.95
C GLU A 41 1.01 -14.16 9.75
N LYS A 42 1.09 -15.15 8.83
CA LYS A 42 2.33 -15.92 8.56
C LYS A 42 3.29 -15.29 7.55
N VAL A 43 2.85 -14.34 6.73
CA VAL A 43 3.71 -13.60 5.79
C VAL A 43 3.78 -12.12 6.16
N ARG A 44 4.01 -11.83 7.44
CA ARG A 44 4.59 -10.54 7.80
C ARG A 44 6.08 -10.60 7.57
N ILE A 45 6.50 -10.41 6.33
CA ILE A 45 7.86 -9.90 6.09
C ILE A 45 7.82 -8.45 6.56
N GLU A 46 8.07 -8.26 7.85
CA GLU A 46 8.08 -6.94 8.46
C GLU A 46 9.29 -6.19 7.89
N LEU A 47 9.03 -5.11 7.16
CA LEU A 47 10.08 -4.17 6.79
C LEU A 47 10.76 -3.71 8.07
N SER A 48 12.09 -3.76 8.10
CA SER A 48 12.83 -3.30 9.28
C SER A 48 12.41 -1.88 9.66
N PRO A 49 12.24 -1.55 10.95
CA PRO A 49 11.83 -0.21 11.32
C PRO A 49 12.88 0.83 10.88
N ILE A 50 12.41 2.04 10.56
CA ILE A 50 13.28 3.19 10.29
C ILE A 50 13.75 3.73 11.63
N ARG A 51 15.07 3.80 11.81
CA ARG A 51 15.70 4.46 12.96
C ARG A 51 15.94 5.93 12.62
N ILE A 52 15.48 6.84 13.47
CA ILE A 52 15.57 8.29 13.24
C ILE A 52 15.69 9.04 14.57
N PHE A 53 16.56 10.04 14.64
CA PHE A 53 16.68 10.90 15.82
C PHE A 53 15.68 12.05 15.78
N ASP A 54 14.87 12.21 16.83
CA ASP A 54 14.01 13.37 17.04
C ASP A 54 14.43 14.09 18.33
N GLU A 55 14.96 15.30 18.21
CA GLU A 55 15.38 16.14 19.36
C GLU A 55 16.32 15.43 20.38
N GLY A 56 17.05 14.40 19.94
CA GLY A 56 17.98 13.62 20.76
C GLY A 56 17.48 12.21 21.10
N ASP A 57 16.18 11.96 20.96
CA ASP A 57 15.57 10.66 21.18
C ASP A 57 15.67 9.79 19.91
N LEU A 58 16.13 8.55 20.07
CA LEU A 58 16.11 7.57 19.00
C LEU A 58 14.72 6.96 18.89
N LEU A 59 14.05 7.19 17.76
CA LEU A 59 12.79 6.56 17.41
C LEU A 59 13.02 5.38 16.47
N GLU A 60 12.24 4.31 16.66
CA GLU A 60 12.11 3.20 15.72
C GLU A 60 10.68 3.20 15.17
N ILE A 61 10.54 3.43 13.87
CA ILE A 61 9.24 3.62 13.21
C ILE A 61 8.99 2.44 12.26
N SER A 62 8.02 1.59 12.60
CA SER A 62 7.58 0.49 11.75
C SER A 62 6.61 0.98 10.66
N ILE A 63 6.39 0.16 9.63
CA ILE A 63 5.35 0.46 8.62
C ILE A 63 3.95 0.41 9.24
N GLU A 64 3.74 -0.43 10.25
CA GLU A 64 2.49 -0.54 11.01
C GLU A 64 2.19 0.73 11.79
N ASP A 65 3.19 1.40 12.36
CA ASP A 65 3.00 2.67 13.07
C ASP A 65 2.57 3.79 12.12
N VAL A 66 3.17 3.84 10.94
CA VAL A 66 2.73 4.73 9.86
C VAL A 66 1.31 4.36 9.40
N GLY A 67 1.02 3.05 9.28
CA GLY A 67 -0.31 2.54 8.95
C GLY A 67 -1.37 3.00 9.94
N LYS A 68 -1.10 2.93 11.26
CA LYS A 68 -2.01 3.43 12.30
C LYS A 68 -2.28 4.93 12.15
N TYR A 69 -1.26 5.72 11.79
CA TYR A 69 -1.41 7.15 11.55
C TYR A 69 -2.25 7.46 10.30
N HIS A 70 -2.04 6.71 9.21
CA HIS A 70 -2.71 6.92 7.93
C HIS A 70 -4.16 6.36 7.90
N GLY A 71 -4.44 5.31 8.66
CA GLY A 71 -5.71 4.57 8.63
C GLY A 71 -5.63 3.19 7.94
N GLY A 72 -4.42 2.66 7.76
CA GLY A 72 -4.13 1.34 7.20
C GLY A 72 -2.86 1.35 6.36
N VAL A 73 -2.24 0.17 6.18
CA VAL A 73 -1.13 0.01 5.22
C VAL A 73 -1.73 -0.12 3.82
N CYS A 74 -1.36 0.78 2.92
CA CYS A 74 -1.77 0.75 1.52
C CYS A 74 -0.54 0.74 0.59
N LEU A 75 -0.73 0.38 -0.68
CA LEU A 75 0.33 0.31 -1.67
C LEU A 75 1.15 1.61 -1.75
N CYS A 76 0.50 2.78 -1.76
CA CYS A 76 1.20 4.05 -1.83
C CYS A 76 2.09 4.31 -0.60
N LEU A 77 1.61 3.95 0.59
CA LEU A 77 2.37 4.03 1.84
C LEU A 77 3.54 3.03 1.82
N THR A 78 3.29 1.81 1.35
CA THR A 78 4.31 0.75 1.26
C THR A 78 5.47 1.15 0.36
N ILE A 79 5.18 1.69 -0.83
CA ILE A 79 6.18 2.18 -1.76
C ILE A 79 6.94 3.36 -1.14
N ALA A 80 6.23 4.30 -0.50
CA ALA A 80 6.85 5.45 0.17
C ALA A 80 7.80 5.01 1.30
N PHE A 81 7.36 4.11 2.18
CA PHE A 81 8.16 3.59 3.29
C PHE A 81 9.43 2.90 2.79
N LYS A 82 9.30 1.99 1.80
CA LYS A 82 10.46 1.31 1.19
C LYS A 82 11.40 2.31 0.50
N SER A 83 10.87 3.33 -0.17
CA SER A 83 11.67 4.34 -0.86
C SER A 83 12.48 5.21 0.10
N ILE A 84 11.91 5.63 1.24
CA ILE A 84 12.63 6.43 2.23
C ILE A 84 13.64 5.60 3.02
N GLN A 85 13.36 4.32 3.31
CA GLN A 85 14.38 3.39 3.82
C GLN A 85 15.58 3.32 2.88
N PHE A 86 15.32 3.16 1.58
CA PHE A 86 16.37 3.12 0.59
C PHE A 86 17.12 4.45 0.52
N ALA A 87 16.43 5.60 0.47
CA ALA A 87 17.06 6.91 0.48
C ALA A 87 17.95 7.13 1.71
N ILE A 88 17.52 6.72 2.91
CA ILE A 88 18.31 6.80 4.14
C ILE A 88 19.61 5.99 3.98
N SER A 89 19.52 4.75 3.51
CA SER A 89 20.70 3.90 3.28
C SER A 89 21.70 4.50 2.29
N GLN A 90 21.21 5.34 1.36
CA GLN A 90 22.04 5.93 0.32
C GLN A 90 22.66 7.27 0.75
N LEU A 91 21.91 8.10 1.46
CA LEU A 91 22.29 9.48 1.82
C LEU A 91 22.97 9.60 3.20
N TRP A 92 22.64 8.72 4.14
CA TRP A 92 23.24 8.68 5.47
C TRP A 92 24.19 7.50 5.68
N GLN A 93 24.08 6.44 4.87
CA GLN A 93 24.92 5.23 4.95
C GLN A 93 24.85 4.63 6.37
N ASP A 94 25.92 4.75 7.14
CA ASP A 94 26.02 4.23 8.50
C ASP A 94 25.47 5.22 9.57
N GLU A 95 25.19 6.46 9.18
CA GLU A 95 24.62 7.47 10.08
C GLU A 95 23.10 7.28 10.25
N THR A 96 22.60 7.54 11.47
CA THR A 96 21.16 7.64 11.70
C THR A 96 20.68 9.07 11.39
N PRO A 97 19.68 9.25 10.52
CA PRO A 97 19.20 10.58 10.15
C PRO A 97 18.56 11.32 11.33
N LYS A 98 18.62 12.65 11.28
CA LYS A 98 17.81 13.53 12.15
C LYS A 98 16.48 13.82 11.47
N ARG A 99 15.38 13.80 12.24
CA ARG A 99 14.01 13.94 11.73
C ARG A 99 13.81 15.18 10.88
N GLY A 100 14.38 16.33 11.28
CA GLY A 100 14.29 17.60 10.56
C GLY A 100 15.25 17.80 9.37
N ASP A 101 16.07 16.80 9.03
CA ASP A 101 17.14 16.91 8.02
C ASP A 101 16.74 16.46 6.61
N PHE A 102 15.43 16.39 6.35
CA PHE A 102 14.86 15.97 5.07
C PHE A 102 14.22 17.13 4.32
N LYS A 103 14.40 17.13 3.00
CA LYS A 103 13.51 17.76 2.04
C LYS A 103 13.04 16.70 1.03
N ILE A 104 11.77 16.74 0.66
CA ILE A 104 11.11 15.71 -0.15
C ILE A 104 10.28 16.37 -1.26
N ILE A 105 10.49 15.94 -2.50
CA ILE A 105 9.58 16.21 -3.61
C ILE A 105 8.90 14.90 -3.99
N SER A 106 7.57 14.86 -3.90
CA SER A 106 6.76 13.68 -4.22
C SER A 106 6.00 13.88 -5.53
N ALA A 107 5.94 12.85 -6.36
CA ALA A 107 5.07 12.80 -7.53
C ALA A 107 3.71 12.14 -7.25
N CYS A 108 3.46 11.69 -6.02
CA CYS A 108 2.31 10.87 -5.67
C CYS A 108 1.16 11.74 -5.14
N PRO A 109 0.03 11.82 -5.84
CA PRO A 109 -1.10 12.68 -5.46
C PRO A 109 -1.94 12.11 -4.31
N THR A 110 -1.67 10.88 -3.87
CA THR A 110 -2.47 10.20 -2.85
C THR A 110 -1.91 10.42 -1.43
N PRO A 111 -2.78 10.45 -0.39
CA PRO A 111 -2.36 10.77 0.97
C PRO A 111 -1.37 9.75 1.56
N GLY A 112 -1.40 8.48 1.16
CA GLY A 112 -0.57 7.44 1.79
C GLY A 112 0.94 7.71 1.74
N SER A 113 1.44 8.30 0.65
CA SER A 113 2.87 8.68 0.56
C SER A 113 3.18 9.92 1.40
N ARG A 114 2.31 10.93 1.33
CA ARG A 114 2.41 12.17 2.10
C ARG A 114 2.43 11.89 3.59
N ASP A 115 1.49 11.07 4.08
CA ASP A 115 1.33 10.74 5.49
C ASP A 115 2.50 9.88 5.97
N CYS A 116 3.03 9.00 5.12
CA CYS A 116 4.25 8.27 5.40
C CYS A 116 5.44 9.19 5.65
N PHE A 117 5.70 10.11 4.71
CA PHE A 117 6.81 11.04 4.84
C PHE A 117 6.62 11.99 6.01
N GLU A 118 5.42 12.52 6.22
CA GLU A 118 5.10 13.37 7.37
C GLU A 118 5.30 12.64 8.68
N PHE A 119 4.80 11.41 8.82
CA PHE A 119 4.95 10.65 10.05
C PHE A 119 6.42 10.36 10.35
N ILE A 120 7.22 9.98 9.35
CA ILE A 120 8.63 9.65 9.57
C ILE A 120 9.44 10.92 9.86
N THR A 121 9.29 11.97 9.04
CA THR A 121 10.24 13.10 8.97
C THR A 121 9.70 14.43 9.50
N ARG A 122 8.39 14.55 9.75
CA ARG A 122 7.74 15.84 10.06
C ARG A 122 8.01 16.94 9.03
N VAL A 123 8.31 16.56 7.79
CA VAL A 123 8.69 17.48 6.71
C VAL A 123 7.58 18.49 6.37
N ILE A 124 6.32 18.21 6.71
CA ILE A 124 5.19 19.11 6.46
C ILE A 124 4.90 19.96 7.68
N THR A 125 4.81 19.35 8.87
CA THR A 125 4.41 20.08 10.09
C THR A 125 5.54 20.86 10.75
N ARG A 126 6.78 20.37 10.69
CA ARG A 126 7.98 21.01 11.25
C ARG A 126 8.95 21.53 10.18
N GLY A 127 8.79 21.11 8.93
CA GLY A 127 9.61 21.59 7.83
C GLY A 127 9.36 23.05 7.48
N LYS A 128 10.31 23.65 6.76
CA LYS A 128 10.09 24.96 6.12
C LYS A 128 9.07 24.79 4.99
N SER A 129 8.45 25.89 4.56
CA SER A 129 7.39 25.89 3.51
C SER A 129 7.77 25.17 2.21
N ASN A 130 9.07 25.02 1.92
CA ASN A 130 9.59 24.36 0.72
C ASN A 130 10.29 23.01 1.00
N ASP A 131 10.21 22.48 2.22
CA ASP A 131 10.82 21.19 2.57
C ASP A 131 9.97 20.01 2.06
N PHE A 132 8.66 20.20 1.84
CA PHE A 132 7.83 19.23 1.12
C PHE A 132 7.18 19.87 -0.10
N LYS A 133 7.25 19.20 -1.26
CA LYS A 133 6.54 19.62 -2.48
C LYS A 133 5.86 18.43 -3.16
N LEU A 134 4.70 18.70 -3.74
CA LEU A 134 4.01 17.79 -4.64
C LEU A 134 4.20 18.28 -6.08
N GLU A 135 4.89 17.49 -6.90
CA GLU A 135 5.17 17.80 -8.30
C GLU A 135 4.73 16.61 -9.17
N LEU A 136 3.53 16.75 -9.76
CA LEU A 136 2.92 15.68 -10.54
C LEU A 136 3.51 15.62 -11.96
N PRO A 137 3.71 14.41 -12.54
CA PRO A 137 3.90 14.25 -13.97
C PRO A 137 2.76 14.92 -14.74
N GLN A 138 3.08 15.48 -15.91
CA GLN A 138 2.12 16.22 -16.73
C GLN A 138 0.90 15.34 -17.07
N GLY A 139 -0.30 15.89 -16.88
CA GLY A 139 -1.55 15.21 -17.20
C GLY A 139 -1.98 14.15 -16.19
N THR A 140 -1.31 14.06 -15.03
CA THR A 140 -1.69 13.14 -13.95
C THR A 140 -2.37 13.86 -12.80
N ASP A 141 -3.23 13.13 -12.10
CA ASP A 141 -3.94 13.56 -10.89
C ASP A 141 -4.24 12.33 -10.01
N ILE A 142 -5.07 12.50 -8.98
CA ILE A 142 -5.42 11.41 -8.05
C ILE A 142 -6.16 10.24 -8.72
N GLU A 143 -6.89 10.51 -9.80
CA GLU A 143 -7.65 9.54 -10.58
C GLU A 143 -6.79 8.93 -11.70
N ASN A 144 -6.03 9.78 -12.41
CA ASN A 144 -5.25 9.48 -13.60
C ASN A 144 -3.76 9.30 -13.27
N MET A 145 -3.45 8.31 -12.45
CA MET A 145 -2.08 7.99 -12.05
C MET A 145 -1.37 7.10 -13.07
N ILE A 146 -0.03 7.21 -13.13
CA ILE A 146 0.90 6.34 -13.86
C ILE A 146 2.04 5.90 -12.93
N SER A 147 2.95 5.05 -13.43
CA SER A 147 4.11 4.57 -12.66
C SER A 147 4.96 5.72 -12.09
N ASP A 148 5.18 6.76 -12.90
CA ASP A 148 6.01 7.91 -12.51
C ASP A 148 5.41 8.74 -11.37
N ASN A 149 4.12 8.59 -11.04
CA ASN A 149 3.55 9.18 -9.84
C ASN A 149 4.14 8.58 -8.55
N PHE A 150 4.88 7.48 -8.60
CA PHE A 150 5.60 6.93 -7.45
C PHE A 150 7.10 7.31 -7.45
N THR A 151 7.44 8.41 -8.12
CA THR A 151 8.78 9.01 -8.07
C THR A 151 8.91 9.95 -6.87
N PHE A 152 10.02 9.85 -6.16
CA PHE A 152 10.35 10.67 -5.01
C PHE A 152 11.78 11.19 -5.11
N LEU A 153 11.99 12.47 -4.85
CA LEU A 153 13.31 13.07 -4.66
C LEU A 153 13.51 13.34 -3.17
N PHE A 154 14.51 12.69 -2.57
CA PHE A 154 14.92 12.92 -1.20
C PHE A 154 16.21 13.74 -1.18
N ILE A 155 16.26 14.75 -0.33
CA ILE A 155 17.41 15.64 -0.16
C ILE A 155 17.79 15.68 1.31
N ARG A 156 19.06 15.43 1.61
CA ARG A 156 19.66 15.63 2.93
C ARG A 156 20.00 17.09 3.10
N LYS A 157 19.31 17.81 3.99
CA LYS A 157 19.44 19.28 4.10
C LYS A 157 20.82 19.71 4.58
N SER A 158 21.43 18.93 5.46
CA SER A 158 22.75 19.22 6.04
C SER A 158 23.90 19.17 5.04
N THR A 159 23.81 18.36 3.99
CA THR A 159 24.89 18.21 2.98
C THR A 159 24.50 18.72 1.60
N GLY A 160 23.20 18.75 1.29
CA GLY A 160 22.69 19.03 -0.05
C GLY A 160 22.64 17.80 -0.96
N ASP A 161 23.14 16.64 -0.50
CA ASP A 161 23.09 15.39 -1.27
C ASP A 161 21.64 14.98 -1.53
N SER A 162 21.41 14.42 -2.70
CA SER A 162 20.07 14.03 -3.12
C SER A 162 20.03 12.67 -3.79
N ILE A 163 18.85 12.06 -3.78
CA ILE A 163 18.56 10.85 -4.54
C ILE A 163 17.14 10.89 -5.07
N ARG A 164 16.99 10.73 -6.37
CA ARG A 164 15.71 10.47 -7.03
C ARG A 164 15.50 8.97 -7.11
N ILE A 165 14.35 8.50 -6.64
CA ILE A 165 13.96 7.10 -6.65
C ILE A 165 12.65 7.00 -7.43
N ARG A 166 12.58 6.08 -8.39
CA ARG A 166 11.37 5.79 -9.17
C ARG A 166 11.16 4.28 -9.31
N PRO A 167 9.93 3.80 -9.47
CA PRO A 167 9.66 2.39 -9.69
C PRO A 167 10.38 1.91 -10.95
N LYS A 168 10.85 0.66 -10.93
CA LYS A 168 11.44 0.04 -12.10
C LYS A 168 10.38 -0.13 -13.19
N GLU A 169 10.76 0.06 -14.44
CA GLU A 169 9.89 -0.18 -15.58
C GLU A 169 9.33 -1.62 -15.54
N GLY A 170 8.03 -1.77 -15.83
CA GLY A 170 7.34 -3.05 -15.80
C GLY A 170 7.00 -3.59 -14.40
N ILE A 171 7.32 -2.88 -13.30
CA ILE A 171 6.95 -3.36 -11.95
C ILE A 171 5.44 -3.35 -11.75
N PHE A 172 4.75 -2.36 -12.31
CA PHE A 172 3.29 -2.33 -12.39
C PHE A 172 2.84 -3.11 -13.62
N PRO A 173 1.94 -4.10 -13.48
CA PRO A 173 1.39 -4.81 -14.62
C PRO A 173 0.67 -3.89 -15.61
N ASP A 174 0.70 -4.27 -16.88
CA ASP A 174 0.02 -3.54 -17.94
C ASP A 174 -1.48 -3.36 -17.60
N GLY A 175 -1.96 -2.13 -17.75
CA GLY A 175 -3.35 -1.80 -17.45
C GLY A 175 -3.69 -1.64 -15.97
N PHE A 176 -2.76 -1.85 -15.03
CA PHE A 176 -3.01 -1.66 -13.59
C PHE A 176 -3.65 -0.29 -13.28
N PHE A 177 -3.10 0.79 -13.85
CA PHE A 177 -3.60 2.14 -13.61
C PHE A 177 -4.98 2.40 -14.20
N ARG A 178 -5.25 1.84 -15.38
CA ARG A 178 -6.57 1.88 -16.02
C ARG A 178 -7.60 1.13 -15.15
N LEU A 179 -7.25 -0.08 -14.70
CA LEU A 179 -8.11 -0.89 -13.83
C LEU A 179 -8.34 -0.21 -12.48
N ARG A 180 -7.30 0.38 -11.87
CA ARG A 180 -7.42 1.20 -10.65
C ARG A 180 -8.42 2.33 -10.85
N ASN A 181 -8.29 3.09 -11.93
CA ASN A 181 -9.19 4.21 -12.21
C ASN A 181 -10.64 3.71 -12.35
N PHE A 182 -10.82 2.65 -13.14
CA PHE A 182 -12.12 2.04 -13.37
C PHE A 182 -12.79 1.54 -12.09
N VAL A 183 -12.06 0.84 -11.21
CA VAL A 183 -12.58 0.31 -9.94
C VAL A 183 -12.82 1.42 -8.90
N LYS A 184 -11.96 2.44 -8.84
CA LYS A 184 -12.03 3.46 -7.78
C LYS A 184 -12.95 4.64 -8.10
N TYR A 185 -13.10 4.97 -9.37
CA TYR A 185 -13.80 6.18 -9.83
C TYR A 185 -14.86 5.90 -10.90
N GLY A 186 -14.80 4.73 -11.55
CA GLY A 186 -15.82 4.28 -12.49
C GLY A 186 -17.13 3.91 -11.79
N LYS A 187 -18.25 4.03 -12.51
CA LYS A 187 -19.59 3.67 -12.02
C LYS A 187 -20.05 2.28 -12.43
N THR A 188 -19.26 1.58 -13.26
CA THR A 188 -19.65 0.34 -13.94
C THR A 188 -18.63 -0.78 -13.78
N ALA A 189 -17.72 -0.69 -12.81
CA ALA A 189 -16.81 -1.80 -12.49
C ALA A 189 -17.62 -3.03 -12.04
N THR A 190 -17.28 -4.18 -12.60
CA THR A 190 -17.87 -5.45 -12.20
C THR A 190 -17.18 -6.00 -10.95
N LYS A 191 -17.77 -7.02 -10.33
CA LYS A 191 -17.14 -7.72 -9.21
C LYS A 191 -15.82 -8.37 -9.61
N GLU A 192 -15.74 -8.89 -10.84
CA GLU A 192 -14.50 -9.47 -11.40
C GLU A 192 -13.40 -8.42 -11.52
N ASP A 193 -13.72 -7.21 -12.01
CA ASP A 193 -12.76 -6.09 -12.08
C ASP A 193 -12.23 -5.71 -10.69
N GLU A 194 -13.10 -5.67 -9.68
CA GLU A 194 -12.70 -5.41 -8.30
C GLU A 194 -11.76 -6.49 -7.77
N ASP A 195 -12.11 -7.76 -7.97
CA ASP A 195 -11.34 -8.90 -7.48
C ASP A 195 -9.95 -8.94 -8.13
N ASP A 196 -9.86 -8.71 -9.45
CA ASP A 196 -8.61 -8.58 -10.19
C ASP A 196 -7.78 -7.41 -9.67
N PHE A 197 -8.39 -6.23 -9.47
CA PHE A 197 -7.69 -5.07 -8.96
C PHE A 197 -7.10 -5.33 -7.57
N TRP A 198 -7.87 -5.93 -6.66
CA TRP A 198 -7.42 -6.22 -5.31
C TRP A 198 -6.39 -7.36 -5.27
N ALA A 199 -6.47 -8.35 -6.17
CA ALA A 199 -5.44 -9.36 -6.33
C ALA A 199 -4.11 -8.76 -6.77
N ILE A 200 -4.10 -7.98 -7.86
CA ILE A 200 -2.90 -7.30 -8.37
C ILE A 200 -2.31 -6.35 -7.33
N LYS A 201 -3.17 -5.59 -6.64
CA LYS A 201 -2.72 -4.66 -5.59
C LYS A 201 -2.03 -5.39 -4.44
N ARG A 202 -2.57 -6.53 -3.98
CA ARG A 202 -1.95 -7.35 -2.93
C ARG A 202 -0.60 -7.92 -3.38
N GLU A 203 -0.50 -8.37 -4.62
CA GLU A 203 0.76 -8.86 -5.18
C GLU A 203 1.82 -7.75 -5.25
N LEU A 204 1.43 -6.54 -5.68
CA LEU A 204 2.31 -5.37 -5.68
C LEU A 204 2.77 -5.01 -4.26
N GLU A 205 1.85 -4.93 -3.30
CA GLU A 205 2.17 -4.67 -1.90
C GLU A 205 3.20 -5.70 -1.39
N HIS A 206 2.97 -6.98 -1.66
CA HIS A 206 3.91 -8.04 -1.31
C HIS A 206 5.28 -7.86 -1.99
N LYS A 207 5.34 -7.56 -3.30
CA LYS A 207 6.59 -7.29 -4.02
C LYS A 207 7.38 -6.13 -3.39
N PHE A 208 6.72 -5.02 -3.10
CA PHE A 208 7.38 -3.85 -2.50
C PHE A 208 7.83 -4.08 -1.06
N MET A 209 7.13 -4.93 -0.30
CA MET A 209 7.58 -5.34 1.05
C MET A 209 8.79 -6.27 0.98
N THR A 210 8.77 -7.26 0.09
CA THR A 210 9.69 -8.41 0.16
C THR A 210 10.94 -8.30 -0.68
N LEU A 211 10.86 -7.68 -1.86
CA LEU A 211 11.99 -7.62 -2.77
C LEU A 211 13.04 -6.58 -2.30
N PRO A 212 14.33 -6.79 -2.62
CA PRO A 212 15.36 -5.78 -2.45
C PRO A 212 15.02 -4.48 -3.20
N ALA A 213 15.35 -3.32 -2.62
CA ALA A 213 15.02 -2.02 -3.22
C ALA A 213 15.55 -1.88 -4.66
N LYS A 214 16.73 -2.45 -4.97
CA LYS A 214 17.34 -2.43 -6.31
C LYS A 214 16.59 -3.26 -7.37
N GLU A 215 15.70 -4.15 -6.95
CA GLU A 215 14.90 -4.95 -7.89
C GLU A 215 13.60 -4.25 -8.29
N ILE A 216 13.09 -3.36 -7.43
CA ILE A 216 11.79 -2.67 -7.58
C ILE A 216 11.92 -1.18 -7.88
N PHE A 217 13.09 -0.58 -7.65
CA PHE A 217 13.39 0.81 -7.93
C PHE A 217 14.60 0.96 -8.86
N VAL A 218 14.60 2.06 -9.61
CA VAL A 218 15.79 2.66 -10.20
C VAL A 218 16.03 4.03 -9.54
N PHE A 219 17.27 4.48 -9.50
CA PHE A 219 17.63 5.70 -8.77
C PHE A 219 18.77 6.48 -9.40
N GLU A 220 18.80 7.77 -9.10
CA GLU A 220 19.73 8.78 -9.63
C GLU A 220 20.23 9.62 -8.44
N ARG A 221 21.54 9.84 -8.32
CA ARG A 221 22.12 10.69 -7.27
C ARG A 221 22.60 12.01 -7.85
#